data_AF-A0A925YTG9-F1
#
_entry.id   AF-A0A925YTG9-F1
#
_cell.length_a   1.000
_cell.length_b   1.000
_cell.length_c   1.000
_cell.angle_alpha   90.00
_cell.angle_beta   90.00
_cell.angle_gamma   90.00
#
_symmetry.space_group_name_H-M   'P 1'
#
loop_
_entity.id
_entity.type
_entity.pdbx_description
1 polymer ?
#
loop_
_entity_poly.entity_id
_entity_poly.type
_entity_poly.pdbx_seq_one_letter_code
_entity_poly.pdbx_strand_id
1 'polypeptide(L)'
;KQTNSICTESSAGVNSVVWSREGTIYRITPRRNDEVNDTWMADSGRVLYKQVQSADRLKSDTALDALVAQAAAIFKASAGAISVVGSGRSSVEEQFVTKKLAAALGAQSHLVKRVGEGDKLLISADRNPNTRGALVTGLISQLPCAELKQLSGEIDSGKVKTVIAINEDLLAAGLTAAQLAKVSVIYLGTHANGTSAIAKVVIPTVSVFEKAGTFINQQFRIQKFIQAVPALAGANNDIAALAALSAAAGSPVPSEIGTLWPVIAAEVPALATMLYKNIPETGLLLDSTPWASLPFVEGETLHFKPAAPAAAVTV
;
A
#
# COMPACT_ATOMS: atom_id res chain seq x y z
N LYS A 1 -16.49 -20.79 -2.13
CA LYS A 1 -16.19 -19.81 -3.18
C LYS A 1 -14.69 -19.83 -3.46
N GLN A 2 -14.30 -19.79 -4.73
CA GLN A 2 -12.93 -19.55 -5.15
C GLN A 2 -12.83 -18.13 -5.67
N THR A 3 -11.80 -17.40 -5.24
CA THR A 3 -11.65 -15.98 -5.56
C THR A 3 -10.21 -15.72 -6.00
N ASN A 4 -10.02 -15.15 -7.19
CA ASN A 4 -8.69 -14.80 -7.68
C ASN A 4 -8.09 -13.64 -6.87
N SER A 5 -6.83 -13.77 -6.48
CA SER A 5 -6.11 -12.78 -5.70
C SER A 5 -4.62 -12.82 -6.02
N ILE A 6 -3.85 -12.01 -5.30
CA ILE A 6 -2.39 -11.86 -5.43
C ILE A 6 -1.77 -12.00 -4.04
N CYS A 7 -0.66 -12.73 -3.95
CA CYS A 7 0.08 -12.87 -2.70
C CYS A 7 0.70 -11.52 -2.29
N THR A 8 0.53 -11.12 -1.03
CA THR A 8 1.03 -9.84 -0.49
C THR A 8 2.31 -9.97 0.33
N GLU A 9 3.01 -11.10 0.19
CA GLU A 9 4.24 -11.38 0.94
C GLU A 9 5.44 -10.55 0.46
N SER A 10 5.55 -10.35 -0.86
CA SER A 10 6.66 -9.64 -1.49
C SER A 10 6.25 -9.07 -2.84
N SER A 11 7.16 -8.32 -3.48
CA SER A 11 6.96 -7.75 -4.82
C SER A 11 6.93 -8.78 -5.96
N ALA A 12 7.00 -10.08 -5.69
CA ALA A 12 7.01 -11.11 -6.74
C ALA A 12 5.70 -11.16 -7.54
N GLY A 13 4.58 -10.81 -6.91
CA GLY A 13 3.26 -10.78 -7.57
C GLY A 13 2.65 -12.16 -7.82
N VAL A 14 2.97 -13.15 -6.99
CA VAL A 14 2.47 -14.53 -7.13
C VAL A 14 0.94 -14.55 -7.22
N ASN A 15 0.41 -15.10 -8.32
CA ASN A 15 -1.04 -15.27 -8.50
C ASN A 15 -1.56 -16.35 -7.56
N SER A 16 -2.68 -16.08 -6.89
CA SER A 16 -3.28 -17.00 -5.93
C SER A 16 -4.80 -17.13 -6.09
N VAL A 17 -5.36 -18.18 -5.49
CA VAL A 17 -6.79 -18.38 -5.28
C VAL A 17 -7.06 -18.43 -3.79
N VAL A 18 -7.99 -17.61 -3.33
CA VAL A 18 -8.51 -17.60 -1.97
C VAL A 18 -9.75 -18.48 -1.90
N TRP A 19 -9.73 -19.47 -1.01
CA TRP A 19 -10.83 -20.39 -0.81
C TRP A 19 -11.59 -20.00 0.45
N SER A 20 -12.83 -19.52 0.27
CA SER A 20 -13.67 -19.06 1.36
C SER A 20 -15.04 -19.74 1.39
N ARG A 21 -15.63 -19.86 2.58
CA ARG A 21 -17.00 -20.31 2.81
C ARG A 21 -17.55 -19.57 4.02
N GLU A 22 -18.78 -19.06 3.91
CA GLU A 22 -19.49 -18.38 5.02
C GLU A 22 -18.66 -17.25 5.65
N GLY A 23 -18.05 -16.41 4.80
CA GLY A 23 -17.22 -15.28 5.24
C GLY A 23 -15.85 -15.64 5.84
N THR A 24 -15.52 -16.93 5.94
CA THR A 24 -14.23 -17.41 6.47
C THR A 24 -13.32 -17.91 5.34
N ILE A 25 -12.03 -17.57 5.42
CA ILE A 25 -10.99 -18.08 4.50
C ILE A 25 -10.37 -19.34 5.11
N TYR A 26 -10.30 -20.42 4.34
CA TYR A 26 -9.77 -21.71 4.80
C TYR A 26 -8.37 -21.98 4.28
N ARG A 27 -8.06 -21.53 3.06
CA ARG A 27 -6.76 -21.72 2.44
C ARG A 27 -6.51 -20.73 1.31
N ILE A 28 -5.24 -20.52 1.03
CA ILE A 28 -4.75 -19.86 -0.18
C ILE A 28 -3.95 -20.90 -0.98
N THR A 29 -4.21 -21.01 -2.28
CA THR A 29 -3.47 -21.88 -3.20
C THR A 29 -2.88 -21.05 -4.35
N PRO A 30 -1.81 -21.51 -5.01
CA PRO A 30 -1.33 -20.87 -6.23
C PRO A 30 -2.41 -20.87 -7.32
N ARG A 31 -2.34 -19.87 -8.19
CA ARG A 31 -3.09 -19.79 -9.46
C ARG A 31 -2.09 -19.70 -10.60
N ARG A 32 -2.38 -20.41 -11.70
CA ARG A 32 -1.46 -20.49 -12.83
C ARG A 32 -1.20 -19.10 -13.45
N ASN A 33 0.07 -18.71 -13.56
CA ASN A 33 0.53 -17.57 -14.36
C ASN A 33 1.96 -17.81 -14.86
N ASP A 34 2.07 -18.20 -16.12
CA ASP A 34 3.33 -18.62 -16.76
C ASP A 34 4.32 -17.45 -16.94
N GLU A 35 3.87 -16.23 -16.69
CA GLU A 35 4.69 -15.01 -16.73
C GLU A 35 5.24 -14.60 -15.35
N VAL A 36 4.79 -15.26 -14.26
CA VAL A 36 5.07 -14.82 -12.88
C VAL A 36 5.48 -15.97 -11.98
N ASN A 37 4.60 -16.95 -11.76
CA ASN A 37 4.79 -17.97 -10.71
C ASN A 37 4.49 -19.39 -11.19
N ASP A 38 4.24 -19.61 -12.48
CA ASP A 38 3.70 -20.85 -13.03
C ASP A 38 2.55 -21.35 -12.15
N THR A 39 2.70 -22.48 -11.47
CA THR A 39 1.72 -23.04 -10.53
C THR A 39 2.22 -23.08 -9.09
N TRP A 40 3.27 -22.33 -8.77
CA TRP A 40 3.97 -22.37 -7.49
C TRP A 40 3.64 -21.17 -6.59
N MET A 41 3.79 -21.37 -5.28
CA MET A 41 3.60 -20.36 -4.24
C MET A 41 4.36 -20.80 -2.98
N ALA A 42 5.04 -19.85 -2.33
CA ALA A 42 5.74 -20.05 -1.06
C ALA A 42 4.77 -20.33 0.11
N ASP A 43 5.24 -21.08 1.11
CA ASP A 43 4.41 -21.50 2.24
C ASP A 43 4.00 -20.36 3.16
N SER A 44 4.88 -19.38 3.36
CA SER A 44 4.61 -18.13 4.08
C SER A 44 3.42 -17.37 3.46
N GLY A 45 3.35 -17.28 2.14
CA GLY A 45 2.21 -16.71 1.44
C GLY A 45 0.88 -17.46 1.70
N ARG A 46 0.92 -18.79 1.91
CA ARG A 46 -0.30 -19.62 2.11
C ARG A 46 -1.01 -19.34 3.43
N VAL A 47 -0.29 -18.78 4.42
CA VAL A 47 -0.83 -18.50 5.76
C VAL A 47 -1.23 -17.04 5.96
N LEU A 48 -1.06 -16.17 4.96
CA LEU A 48 -1.40 -14.74 5.06
C LEU A 48 -2.87 -14.48 5.40
N TYR A 49 -3.79 -15.39 5.06
CA TYR A 49 -5.21 -15.24 5.41
C TYR A 49 -5.47 -15.23 6.92
N LYS A 50 -4.55 -15.76 7.74
CA LYS A 50 -4.69 -15.75 9.20
C LYS A 50 -4.82 -14.34 9.77
N GLN A 51 -4.25 -13.34 9.11
CA GLN A 51 -4.38 -11.93 9.51
C GLN A 51 -5.86 -11.48 9.50
N VAL A 52 -6.71 -12.05 8.65
CA VAL A 52 -8.12 -11.64 8.55
C VAL A 52 -8.88 -11.90 9.85
N GLN A 53 -8.56 -13.00 10.54
CA GLN A 53 -9.20 -13.41 11.80
C GLN A 53 -8.33 -13.11 13.03
N SER A 54 -7.32 -12.28 12.88
CA SER A 54 -6.42 -11.95 13.98
C SER A 54 -7.16 -11.15 15.08
N ALA A 55 -6.78 -11.38 16.33
CA ALA A 55 -7.45 -10.76 17.49
C ALA A 55 -7.20 -9.25 17.60
N ASP A 56 -6.12 -8.76 16.99
CA ASP A 56 -5.70 -7.36 16.93
C ASP A 56 -6.34 -6.58 15.77
N ARG A 57 -7.30 -7.16 15.03
CA ARG A 57 -8.04 -6.43 13.99
C ARG A 57 -8.76 -5.21 14.58
N LEU A 58 -8.49 -4.04 14.00
CA LEU A 58 -9.12 -2.80 14.43
C LEU A 58 -10.57 -2.73 13.97
N LYS A 59 -11.43 -2.19 14.84
CA LYS A 59 -12.84 -1.90 14.60
C LYS A 59 -13.25 -0.67 15.40
N SER A 60 -14.21 0.09 14.89
CA SER A 60 -14.72 1.30 15.53
C SER A 60 -16.24 1.34 15.41
N ASP A 61 -16.91 1.67 16.51
CA ASP A 61 -18.34 2.01 16.50
C ASP A 61 -18.58 3.47 16.09
N THR A 62 -17.51 4.27 16.01
CA THR A 62 -17.58 5.65 15.51
C THR A 62 -17.70 5.65 13.99
N ALA A 63 -18.72 6.34 13.48
CA ALA A 63 -18.93 6.51 12.04
C ALA A 63 -17.74 7.20 11.36
N LEU A 64 -17.47 6.81 10.10
CA LEU A 64 -16.35 7.32 9.31
C LEU A 64 -16.34 8.86 9.25
N ASP A 65 -17.49 9.49 9.02
CA ASP A 65 -17.60 10.95 8.91
C ASP A 65 -17.14 11.68 10.18
N ALA A 66 -17.41 11.10 11.36
CA ALA A 66 -16.96 11.68 12.63
C ALA A 66 -15.43 11.53 12.80
N LEU A 67 -14.85 10.40 12.38
CA LEU A 67 -13.40 10.22 12.38
C LEU A 67 -12.71 11.16 11.38
N VAL A 68 -13.29 11.34 10.19
CA VAL A 68 -12.82 12.29 9.18
C VAL A 68 -12.92 13.72 9.69
N ALA A 69 -13.99 14.10 10.39
CA ALA A 69 -14.11 15.42 11.01
C ALA A 69 -13.01 15.68 12.04
N GLN A 70 -12.66 14.69 12.86
CA GLN A 70 -11.54 14.78 13.81
C GLN A 70 -10.20 14.95 13.09
N ALA A 71 -9.95 14.16 12.04
CA ALA A 71 -8.75 14.28 11.21
C ALA A 71 -8.67 15.67 10.54
N ALA A 72 -9.79 16.18 10.01
CA ALA A 72 -9.86 17.49 9.38
C ALA A 72 -9.54 18.64 10.35
N ALA A 73 -9.94 18.52 11.63
CA ALA A 73 -9.57 19.47 12.66
C ALA A 73 -8.04 19.49 12.88
N ILE A 74 -7.40 18.31 12.88
CA ILE A 74 -5.94 18.19 12.99
C ILE A 74 -5.24 18.77 11.75
N PHE A 75 -5.79 18.54 10.54
CA PHE A 75 -5.25 19.11 9.30
C PHE A 75 -5.19 20.64 9.38
N LYS A 76 -6.29 21.27 9.83
CA LYS A 76 -6.36 22.73 10.01
C LYS A 76 -5.36 23.23 11.06
N ALA A 77 -5.21 22.52 12.18
CA ALA A 77 -4.30 22.90 13.24
C ALA A 77 -2.80 22.76 12.88
N SER A 78 -2.47 21.95 11.87
CA SER A 78 -1.10 21.65 11.46
C SER A 78 -0.80 22.04 10.01
N ALA A 79 -1.56 22.98 9.43
CA ALA A 79 -1.39 23.39 8.03
C ALA A 79 0.07 23.73 7.70
N GLY A 80 0.61 23.14 6.63
CA GLY A 80 2.00 23.30 6.20
C GLY A 80 3.04 22.51 7.01
N ALA A 81 2.63 21.74 8.02
CA ALA A 81 3.50 20.92 8.88
C ALA A 81 3.01 19.45 8.97
N ILE A 82 2.46 18.94 7.87
CA ILE A 82 1.94 17.57 7.78
C ILE A 82 2.89 16.74 6.92
N SER A 83 3.14 15.50 7.33
CA SER A 83 3.79 14.49 6.50
C SER A 83 2.91 13.25 6.39
N VAL A 84 3.00 12.55 5.25
CA VAL A 84 2.24 11.34 4.97
C VAL A 84 3.20 10.16 4.84
N VAL A 85 2.92 9.08 5.54
CA VAL A 85 3.62 7.79 5.39
C VAL A 85 2.65 6.82 4.73
N GLY A 86 2.84 6.60 3.43
CA GLY A 86 2.11 5.61 2.65
C GLY A 86 2.68 4.21 2.80
N SER A 87 1.94 3.21 2.31
CA SER A 87 2.35 1.80 2.37
C SER A 87 2.67 1.21 1.00
N GLY A 88 3.77 0.47 0.93
CA GLY A 88 4.07 -0.42 -0.19
C GLY A 88 3.18 -1.66 -0.23
N ARG A 89 2.32 -1.86 0.78
CA ARG A 89 1.30 -2.92 0.87
C ARG A 89 -0.10 -2.43 0.46
N SER A 90 -0.25 -1.13 0.22
CA SER A 90 -1.48 -0.53 -0.30
C SER A 90 -1.64 -0.79 -1.80
N SER A 91 -2.89 -0.85 -2.25
CA SER A 91 -3.22 -0.99 -3.67
C SER A 91 -2.82 0.27 -4.47
N VAL A 92 -2.76 0.17 -5.80
CA VAL A 92 -2.48 1.33 -6.68
C VAL A 92 -3.52 2.42 -6.45
N GLU A 93 -4.77 2.03 -6.26
CA GLU A 93 -5.89 2.93 -5.99
C GLU A 93 -5.69 3.69 -4.69
N GLU A 94 -5.34 2.99 -3.61
CA GLU A 94 -5.03 3.60 -2.31
C GLU A 94 -3.83 4.54 -2.39
N GLN A 95 -2.76 4.12 -3.09
CA GLN A 95 -1.56 4.94 -3.27
C GLN A 95 -1.84 6.21 -4.08
N PHE A 96 -2.69 6.12 -5.12
CA PHE A 96 -3.13 7.27 -5.90
C PHE A 96 -3.93 8.27 -5.04
N VAL A 97 -4.91 7.80 -4.27
CA VAL A 97 -5.69 8.69 -3.38
C VAL A 97 -4.81 9.26 -2.27
N THR A 98 -3.86 8.48 -1.75
CA THR A 98 -2.86 8.97 -0.79
C THR A 98 -2.04 10.11 -1.37
N LYS A 99 -1.60 9.99 -2.63
CA LYS A 99 -0.88 11.05 -3.34
C LYS A 99 -1.72 12.31 -3.50
N LYS A 100 -3.02 12.16 -3.81
CA LYS A 100 -3.97 13.28 -3.86
C LYS A 100 -4.13 13.98 -2.52
N LEU A 101 -4.31 13.21 -1.45
CA LEU A 101 -4.40 13.72 -0.08
C LEU A 101 -3.13 14.46 0.32
N ALA A 102 -1.95 13.86 0.08
CA ALA A 102 -0.66 14.49 0.39
C ALA A 102 -0.49 15.82 -0.37
N ALA A 103 -0.81 15.85 -1.66
CA ALA A 103 -0.74 17.06 -2.48
C ALA A 103 -1.70 18.15 -1.97
N ALA A 104 -2.94 17.79 -1.62
CA ALA A 104 -3.94 18.72 -1.08
C ALA A 104 -3.50 19.36 0.25
N LEU A 105 -2.77 18.60 1.07
CA LEU A 105 -2.22 19.07 2.35
C LEU A 105 -0.87 19.78 2.21
N GLY A 106 -0.29 19.85 1.00
CA GLY A 106 1.09 20.33 0.79
C GLY A 106 2.14 19.48 1.52
N ALA A 107 1.82 18.22 1.80
CA ALA A 107 2.62 17.31 2.59
C ALA A 107 3.62 16.53 1.72
N GLN A 108 4.82 16.29 2.27
CA GLN A 108 5.71 15.27 1.70
C GLN A 108 5.17 13.88 2.00
N SER A 109 5.43 12.95 1.08
CA SER A 109 5.06 11.55 1.20
C SER A 109 6.30 10.68 1.31
N HIS A 110 6.25 9.72 2.23
CA HIS A 110 7.28 8.71 2.44
C HIS A 110 6.65 7.32 2.29
N LEU A 111 7.47 6.33 1.93
CA LEU A 111 7.07 4.93 1.89
C LEU A 111 7.96 4.15 2.85
N VAL A 112 7.39 3.20 3.59
CA VAL A 112 8.18 2.31 4.46
C VAL A 112 8.91 1.27 3.61
N LYS A 113 10.24 1.27 3.69
CA LYS A 113 11.08 0.24 3.08
C LYS A 113 10.97 -1.06 3.88
N ARG A 114 10.65 -2.18 3.22
CA ARG A 114 10.74 -3.52 3.81
C ARG A 114 11.59 -4.41 2.91
N VAL A 115 12.74 -4.83 3.41
CA VAL A 115 13.65 -5.72 2.67
C VAL A 115 13.93 -6.95 3.50
N GLY A 116 13.99 -8.10 2.83
CA GLY A 116 14.45 -9.36 3.39
C GLY A 116 15.24 -10.14 2.34
N GLU A 117 15.67 -11.34 2.70
CA GLU A 117 16.36 -12.24 1.78
C GLU A 117 15.38 -12.77 0.71
N GLY A 118 15.75 -12.70 -0.57
CA GLY A 118 14.99 -13.34 -1.65
C GLY A 118 15.38 -14.82 -1.81
N ASP A 119 14.46 -15.66 -2.24
CA ASP A 119 14.68 -17.12 -2.38
C ASP A 119 15.10 -17.55 -3.80
N LYS A 120 15.31 -16.59 -4.70
CA LYS A 120 15.56 -16.78 -6.14
C LYS A 120 14.42 -17.46 -6.92
N LEU A 121 13.26 -17.62 -6.30
CA LEU A 121 12.09 -18.30 -6.84
C LEU A 121 10.83 -17.44 -6.68
N LEU A 122 10.14 -17.53 -5.56
CA LEU A 122 8.79 -17.00 -5.36
C LEU A 122 8.74 -15.84 -4.37
N ILE A 123 9.84 -15.60 -3.67
CA ILE A 123 9.99 -14.60 -2.65
C ILE A 123 11.03 -13.58 -3.11
N SER A 124 10.56 -12.36 -3.31
CA SER A 124 11.43 -11.24 -3.67
C SER A 124 12.03 -10.57 -2.44
N ALA A 125 13.18 -9.91 -2.62
CA ALA A 125 13.85 -9.16 -1.57
C ALA A 125 13.02 -7.96 -1.08
N ASP A 126 12.31 -7.28 -1.98
CA ASP A 126 11.33 -6.26 -1.60
C ASP A 126 10.07 -6.93 -1.04
N ARG A 127 9.82 -6.72 0.26
CA ARG A 127 8.69 -7.30 1.00
C ARG A 127 7.42 -6.45 0.93
N ASN A 128 7.44 -5.40 0.12
CA ASN A 128 6.25 -4.68 -0.26
C ASN A 128 5.73 -5.21 -1.61
N PRO A 129 4.46 -5.64 -1.71
CA PRO A 129 3.91 -6.15 -2.97
C PRO A 129 3.75 -5.07 -4.05
N ASN A 130 3.82 -3.78 -3.68
CA ASN A 130 3.42 -2.68 -4.54
C ASN A 130 4.30 -1.42 -4.42
N THR A 131 5.61 -1.57 -4.21
CA THR A 131 6.55 -0.43 -4.26
C THR A 131 6.53 0.24 -5.63
N ARG A 132 6.43 -0.53 -6.72
CA ARG A 132 6.31 0.02 -8.07
C ARG A 132 4.99 0.73 -8.31
N GLY A 133 3.90 0.33 -7.64
CA GLY A 133 2.67 1.11 -7.60
C GLY A 133 2.88 2.52 -7.08
N ALA A 134 3.67 2.67 -6.02
CA ALA A 134 3.93 3.98 -5.41
C ALA A 134 4.75 4.88 -6.36
N LEU A 135 5.67 4.29 -7.13
CA LEU A 135 6.41 4.99 -8.19
C LEU A 135 5.50 5.37 -9.37
N VAL A 136 4.69 4.44 -9.86
CA VAL A 136 3.79 4.63 -11.01
C VAL A 136 2.74 5.70 -10.72
N THR A 137 2.15 5.69 -9.53
CA THR A 137 1.15 6.70 -9.10
C THR A 137 1.77 8.07 -8.80
N GLY A 138 3.10 8.14 -8.69
CA GLY A 138 3.83 9.32 -8.25
C GLY A 138 3.67 9.63 -6.76
N LEU A 139 3.23 8.66 -5.95
CA LEU A 139 3.26 8.76 -4.49
C LEU A 139 4.70 8.92 -3.99
N ILE A 140 5.66 8.29 -4.65
CA ILE A 140 7.09 8.53 -4.42
C ILE A 140 7.80 8.72 -5.76
N SER A 141 8.87 9.51 -5.76
CA SER A 141 9.75 9.70 -6.92
C SER A 141 11.09 8.97 -6.78
N GLN A 142 11.43 8.54 -5.57
CA GLN A 142 12.67 7.84 -5.22
C GLN A 142 12.33 6.62 -4.37
N LEU A 143 13.15 5.58 -4.45
CA LEU A 143 12.98 4.39 -3.62
C LEU A 143 13.11 4.76 -2.13
N PRO A 144 12.32 4.13 -1.25
CA PRO A 144 12.32 4.49 0.16
C PRO A 144 13.69 4.23 0.79
N CYS A 145 14.10 5.15 1.67
CA CYS A 145 15.28 4.97 2.50
C CYS A 145 14.98 4.04 3.69
N ALA A 146 16.03 3.51 4.31
CA ALA A 146 15.89 2.75 5.55
C ALA A 146 15.38 3.67 6.67
N GLU A 147 14.50 3.14 7.52
CA GLU A 147 14.09 3.72 8.81
C GLU A 147 13.45 5.12 8.76
N LEU A 148 12.86 5.52 7.62
CA LEU A 148 12.21 6.83 7.47
C LEU A 148 13.10 8.02 7.94
N LYS A 149 14.42 7.94 7.74
CA LYS A 149 15.42 8.89 8.27
C LYS A 149 15.12 10.36 7.96
N GLN A 150 14.58 10.65 6.78
CA GLN A 150 14.17 12.00 6.42
C GLN A 150 13.06 12.51 7.35
N LEU A 151 12.00 11.74 7.53
CA LEU A 151 10.89 12.10 8.42
C LEU A 151 11.35 12.25 9.88
N SER A 152 12.24 11.37 10.33
CA SER A 152 12.88 11.47 11.66
C SER A 152 13.49 12.86 11.88
N GLY A 153 14.32 13.33 10.95
CA GLY A 153 14.95 14.65 11.04
C GLY A 153 13.95 15.82 10.95
N GLU A 154 12.89 15.67 10.16
CA GLU A 154 11.82 16.67 10.06
C GLU A 154 10.96 16.78 11.31
N ILE A 155 10.74 15.67 12.03
CA ILE A 155 10.09 15.66 13.34
C ILE A 155 11.00 16.31 14.38
N ASP A 156 12.29 15.96 14.40
CA ASP A 156 13.22 16.48 15.41
C ASP A 156 13.49 17.99 15.26
N SER A 157 13.45 18.50 14.02
CA SER A 157 13.52 19.94 13.74
C SER A 157 12.20 20.69 13.96
N GLY A 158 11.09 19.99 14.25
CA GLY A 158 9.76 20.59 14.44
C GLY A 158 9.07 21.06 13.15
N LYS A 159 9.63 20.72 11.98
CA LYS A 159 9.04 21.00 10.66
C LYS A 159 7.74 20.21 10.46
N VAL A 160 7.67 19.00 11.00
CA VAL A 160 6.47 18.15 10.98
C VAL A 160 5.83 18.17 12.37
N LYS A 161 4.53 18.49 12.41
CA LYS A 161 3.69 18.49 13.61
C LYS A 161 2.59 17.42 13.57
N THR A 162 2.27 16.91 12.38
CA THR A 162 1.29 15.84 12.19
C THR A 162 1.81 14.81 11.19
N VAL A 163 1.64 13.53 11.51
CA VAL A 163 1.95 12.41 10.61
C VAL A 163 0.67 11.62 10.34
N ILE A 164 0.37 11.40 9.06
CA ILE A 164 -0.70 10.50 8.61
C ILE A 164 -0.05 9.19 8.20
N ALA A 165 -0.30 8.10 8.93
CA ALA A 165 0.24 6.78 8.66
C ALA A 165 -0.84 5.87 8.05
N ILE A 166 -0.57 5.32 6.87
CA ILE A 166 -1.50 4.47 6.13
C ILE A 166 -0.98 3.04 6.17
N ASN A 167 -1.59 2.22 7.01
CA ASN A 167 -1.31 0.80 7.22
C ASN A 167 0.15 0.50 7.61
N GLU A 168 0.81 1.48 8.22
CA GLU A 168 2.22 1.40 8.62
C GLU A 168 2.40 1.58 10.12
N ASP A 169 3.22 0.72 10.72
CA ASP A 169 3.71 0.91 12.07
C ASP A 169 5.01 1.73 12.03
N LEU A 170 4.91 3.02 12.33
CA LEU A 170 5.99 4.00 12.38
C LEU A 170 7.08 3.61 13.37
N LEU A 171 6.75 2.95 14.50
CA LEU A 171 7.76 2.47 15.45
C LEU A 171 8.59 1.34 14.83
N ALA A 172 7.92 0.36 14.22
CA ALA A 172 8.59 -0.70 13.49
C ALA A 172 9.34 -0.19 12.24
N ALA A 173 8.92 0.96 11.70
CA ALA A 173 9.57 1.63 10.58
C ALA A 173 10.73 2.55 11.01
N GLY A 174 11.14 2.55 12.28
CA GLY A 174 12.35 3.21 12.76
C GLY A 174 12.16 4.54 13.50
N LEU A 175 10.93 5.05 13.63
CA LEU A 175 10.68 6.23 14.47
C LEU A 175 10.68 5.84 15.95
N THR A 176 11.15 6.73 16.80
CA THR A 176 11.15 6.53 18.25
C THR A 176 9.86 7.01 18.89
N ALA A 177 9.50 6.45 20.05
CA ALA A 177 8.35 6.93 20.83
C ALA A 177 8.51 8.41 21.23
N ALA A 178 9.75 8.86 21.51
CA ALA A 178 10.05 10.25 21.83
C ALA A 178 9.78 11.20 20.65
N GLN A 179 10.05 10.78 19.42
CA GLN A 179 9.71 11.54 18.21
C GLN A 179 8.21 11.59 18.00
N LEU A 180 7.54 10.44 18.10
CA LEU A 180 6.09 10.37 17.88
C LEU A 180 5.30 11.15 18.94
N ALA A 181 5.81 11.29 20.17
CA ALA A 181 5.23 12.13 21.20
C ALA A 181 5.25 13.64 20.86
N LYS A 182 6.11 14.09 19.92
CA LYS A 182 6.18 15.49 19.47
C LYS A 182 5.12 15.84 18.42
N VAL A 183 4.45 14.86 17.84
CA VAL A 183 3.54 15.05 16.70
C VAL A 183 2.15 14.47 16.98
N SER A 184 1.15 14.96 16.26
CA SER A 184 -0.16 14.31 16.18
C SER A 184 -0.09 13.18 15.16
N VAL A 185 -0.58 11.99 15.52
CA VAL A 185 -0.62 10.85 14.59
C VAL A 185 -2.07 10.56 14.20
N ILE A 186 -2.32 10.43 12.89
CA ILE A 186 -3.57 9.90 12.35
C ILE A 186 -3.22 8.56 11.69
N TYR A 187 -3.84 7.48 12.15
CA TYR A 187 -3.57 6.14 11.66
C TYR A 187 -4.78 5.59 10.91
N LEU A 188 -4.56 5.12 9.68
CA LEU A 188 -5.51 4.31 8.93
C LEU A 188 -4.93 2.91 8.82
N GLY A 189 -5.68 1.86 9.14
CA GLY A 189 -5.13 0.53 8.95
C GLY A 189 -5.93 -0.60 9.56
N THR A 190 -5.40 -1.80 9.39
CA THR A 190 -6.15 -3.05 9.59
C THR A 190 -5.98 -3.65 10.99
N HIS A 191 -4.82 -3.47 11.62
CA HIS A 191 -4.43 -4.13 12.87
C HIS A 191 -3.88 -3.13 13.87
N ALA A 192 -4.10 -3.41 15.15
CA ALA A 192 -3.53 -2.64 16.25
C ALA A 192 -2.01 -2.86 16.31
N ASN A 193 -1.26 -1.78 16.46
CA ASN A 193 0.19 -1.78 16.52
C ASN A 193 0.70 -0.57 17.33
N GLY A 194 2.03 -0.38 17.34
CA GLY A 194 2.66 0.71 18.08
C GLY A 194 2.16 2.10 17.68
N THR A 195 1.86 2.29 16.39
CA THR A 195 1.36 3.56 15.84
C THR A 195 -0.11 3.79 16.17
N SER A 196 -0.96 2.78 16.04
CA SER A 196 -2.38 2.92 16.37
C SER A 196 -2.60 3.22 17.86
N ALA A 197 -1.73 2.71 18.73
CA ALA A 197 -1.82 2.90 20.18
C ALA A 197 -1.61 4.37 20.62
N ILE A 198 -0.85 5.14 19.84
CA ILE A 198 -0.56 6.55 20.13
C ILE A 198 -1.31 7.53 19.22
N ALA A 199 -2.06 7.01 18.24
CA ALA A 199 -2.76 7.82 17.26
C ALA A 199 -3.91 8.59 17.92
N LYS A 200 -4.03 9.87 17.58
CA LYS A 200 -5.16 10.72 17.99
C LYS A 200 -6.45 10.35 17.27
N VAL A 201 -6.32 9.87 16.04
CA VAL A 201 -7.44 9.36 15.24
C VAL A 201 -7.01 8.03 14.65
N VAL A 202 -7.82 6.99 14.87
CA VAL A 202 -7.67 5.67 14.26
C VAL A 202 -8.86 5.44 13.35
N ILE A 203 -8.62 5.20 12.07
CA ILE A 203 -9.63 4.81 11.09
C ILE A 203 -9.38 3.36 10.71
N PRO A 204 -10.15 2.41 11.27
CA PRO A 204 -10.01 1.01 10.92
C PRO A 204 -10.34 0.79 9.44
N THR A 205 -9.47 0.05 8.74
CA THR A 205 -9.66 -0.33 7.34
C THR A 205 -9.63 -1.84 7.14
N VAL A 206 -9.82 -2.28 5.90
CA VAL A 206 -10.01 -3.68 5.55
C VAL A 206 -8.78 -4.29 4.88
N SER A 207 -8.56 -5.57 5.11
CA SER A 207 -7.48 -6.33 4.52
C SER A 207 -7.64 -6.51 3.01
N VAL A 208 -6.55 -6.89 2.34
CA VAL A 208 -6.55 -7.22 0.90
C VAL A 208 -7.60 -8.27 0.51
N PHE A 209 -8.02 -9.14 1.42
CA PHE A 209 -8.99 -10.20 1.16
C PHE A 209 -10.45 -9.74 1.27
N GLU A 210 -10.66 -8.55 1.83
CA GLU A 210 -11.96 -7.94 2.12
C GLU A 210 -12.28 -6.78 1.16
N LYS A 211 -11.37 -6.46 0.23
CA LYS A 211 -11.52 -5.43 -0.79
C LYS A 211 -11.03 -5.90 -2.16
N ALA A 212 -11.25 -5.06 -3.17
CA ALA A 212 -10.71 -5.22 -4.51
C ALA A 212 -9.70 -4.11 -4.78
N GLY A 213 -8.73 -4.37 -5.66
CA GLY A 213 -7.71 -3.41 -6.03
C GLY A 213 -6.68 -4.01 -6.98
N THR A 214 -5.59 -3.27 -7.19
CA THR A 214 -4.47 -3.71 -8.03
C THR A 214 -3.12 -3.53 -7.36
N PHE A 215 -2.16 -4.35 -7.78
CA PHE A 215 -0.76 -4.25 -7.42
C PHE A 215 0.11 -4.27 -8.68
N ILE A 216 1.27 -3.63 -8.62
CA ILE A 216 2.30 -3.63 -9.66
C ILE A 216 3.51 -4.34 -9.08
N ASN A 217 3.75 -5.57 -9.57
CA ASN A 217 4.83 -6.43 -9.11
C ASN A 217 6.21 -5.96 -9.62
N GLN A 218 7.27 -6.68 -9.25
CA GLN A 218 8.65 -6.39 -9.60
C GLN A 218 8.97 -6.34 -11.11
N GLN A 219 8.14 -6.93 -11.95
CA GLN A 219 8.28 -6.85 -13.41
C GLN A 219 7.63 -5.58 -13.98
N PHE A 220 7.04 -4.71 -13.15
CA PHE A 220 6.07 -3.69 -13.58
C PHE A 220 4.80 -4.31 -14.21
N ARG A 221 4.44 -5.53 -13.80
CA ARG A 221 3.18 -6.15 -14.22
C ARG A 221 2.07 -5.73 -13.27
N ILE A 222 1.05 -5.05 -13.79
CA ILE A 222 -0.16 -4.71 -13.03
C ILE A 222 -1.10 -5.90 -12.98
N GLN A 223 -1.54 -6.28 -11.79
CA GLN A 223 -2.39 -7.44 -11.52
C GLN A 223 -3.53 -7.03 -10.58
N LYS A 224 -4.75 -7.52 -10.86
CA LYS A 224 -5.92 -7.25 -10.02
C LYS A 224 -6.19 -8.37 -9.02
N PHE A 225 -6.74 -7.99 -7.87
CA PHE A 225 -7.34 -8.89 -6.91
C PHE A 225 -8.77 -8.43 -6.61
N ILE A 226 -9.63 -9.38 -6.22
CA ILE A 226 -11.05 -9.14 -5.92
C ILE A 226 -11.39 -9.60 -4.51
N GLN A 227 -12.47 -9.03 -3.97
CA GLN A 227 -12.95 -9.31 -2.61
C GLN A 227 -13.34 -10.80 -2.43
N ALA A 228 -12.68 -11.47 -1.49
CA ALA A 228 -12.87 -12.89 -1.20
C ALA A 228 -13.87 -13.17 -0.07
N VAL A 229 -13.93 -12.28 0.92
CA VAL A 229 -14.84 -12.33 2.06
C VAL A 229 -15.44 -10.94 2.34
N PRO A 230 -16.59 -10.85 3.02
CA PRO A 230 -17.17 -9.56 3.42
C PRO A 230 -16.20 -8.74 4.27
N ALA A 231 -16.31 -7.41 4.19
CA ALA A 231 -15.57 -6.50 5.06
C ALA A 231 -15.91 -6.72 6.54
N LEU A 232 -14.90 -6.56 7.39
CA LEU A 232 -15.08 -6.56 8.84
C LEU A 232 -16.03 -5.42 9.26
N ALA A 233 -17.04 -5.76 10.06
CA ALA A 233 -17.94 -4.76 10.63
C ALA A 233 -17.18 -3.76 11.52
N GLY A 234 -17.45 -2.47 11.35
CA GLY A 234 -16.72 -1.39 12.05
C GLY A 234 -15.37 -1.04 11.41
N ALA A 235 -15.03 -1.63 10.26
CA ALA A 235 -13.91 -1.22 9.42
C ALA A 235 -14.40 -0.66 8.09
N ASN A 236 -13.57 0.19 7.46
CA ASN A 236 -13.93 0.96 6.28
C ASN A 236 -13.15 0.49 5.05
N ASN A 237 -13.76 0.58 3.87
CA ASN A 237 -13.01 0.43 2.63
C ASN A 237 -11.95 1.53 2.53
N ASP A 238 -10.69 1.17 2.26
CA ASP A 238 -9.58 2.11 2.25
C ASP A 238 -9.75 3.24 1.22
N ILE A 239 -10.27 2.94 0.03
CA ILE A 239 -10.52 3.95 -1.01
C ILE A 239 -11.56 4.96 -0.51
N ALA A 240 -12.64 4.48 0.11
CA ALA A 240 -13.67 5.35 0.67
C ALA A 240 -13.14 6.22 1.82
N ALA A 241 -12.39 5.63 2.76
CA ALA A 241 -11.79 6.36 3.87
C ALA A 241 -10.79 7.43 3.40
N LEU A 242 -9.90 7.07 2.47
CA LEU A 242 -8.92 7.99 1.90
C LEU A 242 -9.61 9.08 1.05
N ALA A 243 -10.65 8.74 0.29
CA ALA A 243 -11.42 9.72 -0.49
C ALA A 243 -12.14 10.73 0.42
N ALA A 244 -12.70 10.28 1.54
CA ALA A 244 -13.32 11.15 2.53
C ALA A 244 -12.29 12.11 3.17
N LEU A 245 -11.09 11.62 3.53
CA LEU A 245 -10.00 12.47 4.00
C LEU A 245 -9.52 13.46 2.93
N SER A 246 -9.40 13.01 1.68
CA SER A 246 -9.00 13.86 0.55
C SER A 246 -10.02 14.96 0.29
N ALA A 247 -11.31 14.65 0.37
CA ALA A 247 -12.38 15.64 0.30
C ALA A 247 -12.32 16.64 1.47
N ALA A 248 -12.06 16.18 2.69
CA ALA A 248 -11.88 17.06 3.85
C ALA A 248 -10.63 17.95 3.75
N ALA A 249 -9.62 17.52 3.00
CA ALA A 249 -8.44 18.32 2.62
C ALA A 249 -8.67 19.24 1.41
N GLY A 250 -9.87 19.26 0.82
CA GLY A 250 -10.23 20.12 -0.31
C GLY A 250 -9.93 19.54 -1.69
N SER A 251 -9.61 18.24 -1.79
CA SER A 251 -9.37 17.54 -3.06
C SER A 251 -10.26 16.30 -3.17
N PRO A 252 -11.56 16.45 -3.46
CA PRO A 252 -12.47 15.32 -3.56
C PRO A 252 -12.09 14.40 -4.73
N VAL A 253 -12.15 13.09 -4.49
CA VAL A 253 -11.94 12.04 -5.48
C VAL A 253 -13.01 10.97 -5.34
N PRO A 254 -13.28 10.15 -6.38
CA PRO A 254 -14.22 9.05 -6.27
C PRO A 254 -13.83 8.05 -5.18
N SER A 255 -14.82 7.54 -4.44
CA SER A 255 -14.66 6.62 -3.31
C SER A 255 -14.76 5.14 -3.68
N GLU A 256 -15.06 4.82 -4.95
CA GLU A 256 -15.24 3.46 -5.43
C GLU A 256 -14.26 3.14 -6.55
N ILE A 257 -13.79 1.89 -6.60
CA ILE A 257 -12.81 1.45 -7.59
C ILE A 257 -13.24 1.72 -9.04
N GLY A 258 -14.51 1.43 -9.37
CA GLY A 258 -15.02 1.57 -10.74
C GLY A 258 -15.03 3.02 -11.24
N THR A 259 -15.31 3.96 -10.36
CA THR A 259 -15.38 5.41 -10.67
C THR A 259 -14.02 6.10 -10.49
N LEU A 260 -13.12 5.54 -9.68
CA LEU A 260 -11.76 6.05 -9.48
C LEU A 260 -10.84 5.75 -10.66
N TRP A 261 -10.97 4.58 -11.30
CA TRP A 261 -10.08 4.18 -12.40
C TRP A 261 -10.06 5.11 -13.61
N PRO A 262 -11.18 5.69 -14.08
CA PRO A 262 -11.15 6.74 -15.10
C PRO A 262 -10.28 7.95 -14.70
N VAL A 263 -10.26 8.33 -13.41
CA VAL A 263 -9.43 9.43 -12.91
C VAL A 263 -7.95 9.00 -12.89
N ILE A 264 -7.66 7.77 -12.44
CA ILE A 264 -6.29 7.22 -12.46
C ILE A 264 -5.75 7.21 -13.89
N ALA A 265 -6.52 6.69 -14.85
CA ALA A 265 -6.11 6.64 -16.26
C ALA A 265 -5.86 8.05 -16.84
N ALA A 266 -6.68 9.04 -16.48
CA ALA A 266 -6.50 10.40 -16.96
C ALA A 266 -5.22 11.07 -16.40
N GLU A 267 -4.79 10.71 -15.19
CA GLU A 267 -3.71 11.42 -14.47
C GLU A 267 -2.39 10.66 -14.36
N VAL A 268 -2.40 9.35 -14.59
CA VAL A 268 -1.22 8.48 -14.47
C VAL A 268 -0.86 7.97 -15.88
N PRO A 269 0.14 8.57 -16.55
CA PRO A 269 0.44 8.26 -17.95
C PRO A 269 0.69 6.77 -18.23
N ALA A 270 1.37 6.07 -17.31
CA ALA A 270 1.64 4.64 -17.44
C ALA A 270 0.38 3.75 -17.37
N LEU A 271 -0.75 4.29 -16.90
CA LEU A 271 -2.03 3.58 -16.76
C LEU A 271 -3.12 4.15 -17.68
N ALA A 272 -2.76 5.04 -18.62
CA ALA A 272 -3.73 5.82 -19.40
C ALA A 272 -4.71 5.01 -20.26
N THR A 273 -4.33 3.80 -20.67
CA THR A 273 -5.16 2.91 -21.50
C THR A 273 -5.93 1.88 -20.69
N MET A 274 -5.89 1.96 -19.35
CA MET A 274 -6.37 0.91 -18.46
C MET A 274 -7.60 1.35 -17.67
N LEU A 275 -8.53 0.41 -17.51
CA LEU A 275 -9.60 0.47 -16.52
C LEU A 275 -9.56 -0.82 -15.72
N TYR A 276 -9.98 -0.80 -14.45
CA TYR A 276 -10.02 -2.00 -13.60
C TYR A 276 -10.62 -3.22 -14.29
N LYS A 277 -11.77 -3.02 -14.94
CA LYS A 277 -12.51 -4.08 -15.65
C LYS A 277 -11.76 -4.68 -16.84
N ASN A 278 -10.82 -3.93 -17.42
CA ASN A 278 -10.06 -4.34 -18.61
C ASN A 278 -8.72 -5.00 -18.26
N ILE A 279 -8.32 -5.02 -16.98
CA ILE A 279 -7.10 -5.71 -16.56
C ILE A 279 -7.35 -7.23 -16.63
N PRO A 280 -6.58 -7.98 -17.45
CA PRO A 280 -6.70 -9.43 -17.55
C PRO A 280 -6.34 -10.11 -16.23
N GLU A 281 -6.82 -11.34 -16.04
CA GLU A 281 -6.52 -12.15 -14.86
C GLU A 281 -5.01 -12.46 -14.70
N THR A 282 -4.25 -12.45 -15.80
CA THR A 282 -2.78 -12.63 -15.81
C THR A 282 -2.01 -11.31 -15.63
N GLY A 283 -2.70 -10.17 -15.63
CA GLY A 283 -2.11 -8.84 -15.57
C GLY A 283 -1.51 -8.36 -16.90
N LEU A 284 -1.02 -7.12 -16.91
CA LEU A 284 -0.38 -6.48 -18.06
C LEU A 284 0.99 -5.92 -17.70
N LEU A 285 1.96 -6.06 -18.59
CA LEU A 285 3.27 -5.45 -18.43
C LEU A 285 3.20 -3.96 -18.76
N LEU A 286 3.67 -3.11 -17.86
CA LEU A 286 3.78 -1.67 -18.08
C LEU A 286 5.16 -1.32 -18.63
N ASP A 287 5.26 -0.18 -19.32
CA ASP A 287 6.55 0.39 -19.68
C ASP A 287 7.31 0.84 -18.43
N SER A 288 8.39 0.14 -18.12
CA SER A 288 9.24 0.42 -16.95
C SER A 288 10.36 1.42 -17.24
N THR A 289 10.53 1.87 -18.50
CA THR A 289 11.63 2.74 -18.94
C THR A 289 11.84 3.98 -18.05
N PRO A 290 10.78 4.68 -17.57
CA PRO A 290 10.95 5.84 -16.70
C PRO A 290 11.65 5.56 -15.36
N TRP A 291 11.68 4.30 -14.91
CA TRP A 291 12.23 3.89 -13.61
C TRP A 291 13.47 2.99 -13.73
N ALA A 292 13.99 2.78 -14.94
CA ALA A 292 15.09 1.84 -15.20
C ALA A 292 16.40 2.18 -14.47
N SER A 293 16.60 3.44 -14.10
CA SER A 293 17.80 3.90 -13.37
C SER A 293 17.71 3.74 -11.86
N LEU A 294 16.54 3.38 -11.31
CA LEU A 294 16.37 3.26 -9.86
C LEU A 294 17.04 1.98 -9.33
N PRO A 295 17.76 2.05 -8.19
CA PRO A 295 18.49 0.92 -7.63
C PRO A 295 17.54 -0.01 -6.85
N PHE A 296 16.72 -0.76 -7.57
CA PHE A 296 15.85 -1.80 -7.00
C PHE A 296 16.66 -2.83 -6.20
N VAL A 297 16.10 -3.31 -5.09
CA VAL A 297 16.77 -4.22 -4.15
C VAL A 297 16.59 -5.69 -4.53
N GLU A 298 15.69 -5.96 -5.46
CA GLU A 298 15.30 -7.29 -5.90
C GLU A 298 16.42 -8.00 -6.65
N GLY A 299 16.61 -9.27 -6.31
CA GLY A 299 17.44 -10.20 -7.08
C GLY A 299 16.63 -10.93 -8.15
N GLU A 300 17.27 -11.95 -8.74
CA GLU A 300 16.58 -12.92 -9.60
C GLU A 300 15.43 -13.61 -8.83
N THR A 301 14.36 -13.90 -9.54
CA THR A 301 13.23 -14.75 -9.11
C THR A 301 12.76 -15.55 -10.32
N LEU A 302 11.78 -16.44 -10.16
CA LEU A 302 11.40 -17.45 -11.16
C LEU A 302 11.30 -16.91 -12.60
N HIS A 303 10.60 -15.79 -12.80
CA HIS A 303 10.38 -15.15 -14.11
C HIS A 303 10.86 -13.69 -14.18
N PHE A 304 11.79 -13.31 -13.30
CA PHE A 304 12.33 -11.95 -13.30
C PHE A 304 13.83 -11.95 -13.05
N LYS A 305 14.57 -11.29 -13.94
CA LYS A 305 16.00 -11.01 -13.82
C LYS A 305 16.18 -9.50 -13.74
N PRO A 306 16.77 -8.96 -12.67
CA PRO A 306 17.11 -7.55 -12.59
C PRO A 306 17.99 -7.13 -13.76
N ALA A 307 17.84 -5.90 -14.23
CA ALA A 307 18.80 -5.32 -15.15
C ALA A 307 20.19 -5.36 -14.48
N ALA A 308 21.23 -5.71 -15.24
CA ALA A 308 22.59 -5.72 -14.72
C ALA A 308 22.90 -4.35 -14.09
N PRO A 309 23.50 -4.29 -12.89
CA PRO A 309 23.87 -3.03 -12.29
C PRO A 309 24.76 -2.29 -13.29
N ALA A 310 24.40 -1.04 -13.62
CA ALA A 310 25.24 -0.20 -14.45
C ALA A 310 26.65 -0.22 -13.86
N ALA A 311 27.63 -0.62 -14.65
CA ALA A 311 29.02 -0.72 -14.20
C ALA A 311 29.38 0.58 -13.48
N ALA A 312 29.83 0.49 -12.23
CA ALA A 312 30.26 1.64 -11.47
C ALA A 312 31.30 2.38 -12.31
N VAL A 313 30.96 3.58 -12.78
CA VAL A 313 31.92 4.48 -13.40
C VAL A 313 32.85 4.88 -12.28
N THR A 314 33.97 4.17 -12.14
CA THR A 314 35.11 4.60 -11.34
C THR A 314 35.60 5.91 -11.94
N VAL A 315 35.31 7.02 -11.25
CA VAL A 315 35.97 8.31 -11.45
C VAL A 315 37.20 8.35 -10.55
#